data_AF-A0A251VRZ7-F1
#
_entry.id   AF-A0A251VRZ7-F1
#
_cell.length_a   1.000
_cell.length_b   1.000
_cell.length_c   1.000
_cell.angle_alpha   90.00
_cell.angle_beta   90.00
_cell.angle_gamma   90.00
#
_symmetry.space_group_name_H-M   'P 1'
#
loop_
_entity.id
_entity.type
_entity.pdbx_description
1 polymer ?
#
loop_
_entity_poly.entity_id
_entity_poly.type
_entity_poly.pdbx_seq_one_letter_code
_entity_poly.pdbx_strand_id
1 'polypeptide(L)'
;MRLNMSTVTSLLNTTKSSLLLKFRTNPKHPAGWIAAARSEEDAGKIVKARELIRKGCEECPTNEDVWIKACRLVNPDEAKGVIARGVKAIPDSVQLWIQAARLEHGAANKSRVLRMGLEKIPDSVRLWKALVELAANEDDAKLLLQRAVECCPLHVELWLALARLEKYDAARKLLNKAREKLPKERAIWIAVAKLEEAFGNTFTVGKIIERGIGALQREGVEIDREAWMKEAEAAEWAGSVWTCNAIISNTIGIGVEEEEEDRKATWLADAEDCKKRGSIETARAIYGWANAVFKSKKSADHAE
;
A
#
# COMPACT_ATOMS: atom_id res chain seq x y z
N MET A 1 -8.51 -15.89 -29.68
CA MET A 1 -9.03 -14.98 -30.71
C MET A 1 -8.46 -13.58 -30.49
N ARG A 2 -7.49 -13.14 -31.28
CA ARG A 2 -6.98 -11.76 -31.23
C ARG A 2 -7.93 -10.89 -32.05
N LEU A 3 -8.59 -9.91 -31.42
CA LEU A 3 -9.41 -8.93 -32.14
C LEU A 3 -8.50 -8.14 -33.11
N ASN A 4 -8.91 -8.04 -34.38
CA ASN A 4 -8.19 -7.28 -35.40
C ASN A 4 -8.17 -5.79 -35.01
N MET A 5 -7.02 -5.13 -35.15
CA MET A 5 -6.83 -3.70 -34.83
C MET A 5 -7.83 -2.78 -35.53
N SER A 6 -8.28 -3.14 -36.73
CA SER A 6 -9.34 -2.42 -37.47
C SER A 6 -10.72 -2.53 -36.80
N THR A 7 -11.04 -3.70 -36.23
CA THR A 7 -12.30 -3.93 -35.50
C THR A 7 -12.28 -3.21 -34.15
N VAL A 8 -11.14 -3.18 -33.46
CA VAL A 8 -10.96 -2.44 -32.20
C VAL A 8 -11.10 -0.93 -32.42
N THR A 9 -10.50 -0.39 -33.48
CA THR A 9 -10.64 1.04 -33.84
C THR A 9 -12.05 1.42 -34.27
N SER A 10 -12.76 0.55 -35.00
CA SER A 10 -14.18 0.77 -35.35
C SER A 10 -15.10 0.77 -34.11
N LEU A 11 -14.90 -0.18 -33.18
CA LEU A 11 -15.64 -0.25 -31.92
C LEU A 11 -15.36 0.95 -31.00
N LEU A 12 -14.12 1.43 -30.96
CA LEU A 12 -13.73 2.65 -30.24
C LEU A 12 -14.39 3.90 -30.84
N ASN A 13 -14.48 3.98 -32.17
CA ASN A 13 -15.12 5.12 -32.84
C ASN A 13 -16.64 5.14 -32.66
N THR A 14 -17.30 3.98 -32.67
CA THR A 14 -18.74 3.85 -32.40
C THR A 14 -19.10 4.11 -30.93
N THR A 15 -18.25 3.69 -29.99
CA THR A 15 -18.44 4.06 -28.57
C THR A 15 -18.17 5.53 -28.32
N LYS A 16 -17.14 6.12 -28.96
CA LYS A 16 -16.87 7.57 -28.91
C LYS A 16 -18.07 8.36 -29.47
N SER A 17 -18.62 7.99 -30.63
CA SER A 17 -19.80 8.68 -31.20
C SER A 17 -21.07 8.51 -30.35
N SER A 18 -21.28 7.33 -29.75
CA SER A 18 -22.38 7.09 -28.79
C SER A 18 -22.27 7.98 -27.54
N LEU A 19 -21.07 8.09 -26.95
CA LEU A 19 -20.82 8.94 -25.78
C LEU A 19 -20.97 10.43 -26.09
N LEU A 20 -20.59 10.86 -27.29
CA LEU A 20 -20.79 12.24 -27.77
C LEU A 20 -22.27 12.60 -27.92
N LEU A 21 -23.14 11.67 -28.30
CA LEU A 21 -24.57 11.93 -28.35
C LEU A 21 -25.20 11.96 -26.95
N LYS A 22 -24.65 11.15 -26.02
CA LYS A 22 -25.19 10.96 -24.67
C LYS A 22 -25.20 12.22 -23.80
N PHE A 23 -24.28 13.17 -23.94
CA PHE A 23 -24.36 14.40 -23.12
C PHE A 23 -25.52 15.31 -23.54
N ARG A 24 -25.97 15.22 -24.81
CA ARG A 24 -27.12 15.99 -25.33
C ARG A 24 -28.45 15.35 -24.92
N THR A 25 -28.49 14.01 -24.81
CA THR A 25 -29.69 13.25 -24.45
C THR A 25 -29.80 12.97 -22.95
N ASN A 26 -28.67 12.97 -22.23
CA ASN A 26 -28.59 12.79 -20.78
C ASN A 26 -27.51 13.72 -20.19
N PRO A 27 -27.88 14.98 -19.87
CA PRO A 27 -26.96 15.96 -19.30
C PRO A 27 -26.35 15.55 -17.95
N LYS A 28 -26.98 14.63 -17.21
CA LYS A 28 -26.48 14.13 -15.91
C LYS A 28 -25.43 13.03 -16.04
N HIS A 29 -25.03 12.66 -17.26
CA HIS A 29 -24.06 11.61 -17.49
C HIS A 29 -22.63 12.18 -17.68
N PRO A 30 -21.74 12.08 -16.67
CA PRO A 30 -20.44 12.76 -16.65
C PRO A 30 -19.50 12.31 -17.78
N ALA A 31 -19.50 11.02 -18.12
CA ALA A 31 -18.63 10.49 -19.17
C ALA A 31 -18.98 11.04 -20.58
N GLY A 32 -20.23 11.50 -20.80
CA GLY A 32 -20.61 12.15 -22.05
C GLY A 32 -19.91 13.50 -22.21
N TRP A 33 -19.93 14.33 -21.15
CA TRP A 33 -19.25 15.62 -21.12
C TRP A 33 -17.73 15.48 -21.24
N ILE A 34 -17.14 14.51 -20.55
CA ILE A 34 -15.71 14.23 -20.61
C ILE A 34 -15.31 13.78 -22.03
N ALA A 35 -16.09 12.89 -22.66
CA ALA A 35 -15.83 12.43 -24.02
C ALA A 35 -15.96 13.58 -25.04
N ALA A 36 -16.97 14.44 -24.88
CA ALA A 36 -17.16 15.63 -25.72
C ALA A 36 -16.00 16.61 -25.61
N ALA A 37 -15.58 16.95 -24.39
CA ALA A 37 -14.43 17.82 -24.17
C ALA A 37 -13.14 17.22 -24.72
N ARG A 38 -12.89 15.92 -24.53
CA ARG A 38 -11.74 15.21 -25.11
C ARG A 38 -11.74 15.24 -26.64
N SER A 39 -12.90 15.03 -27.27
CA SER A 39 -12.97 15.03 -28.73
C SER A 39 -12.69 16.41 -29.34
N GLU A 40 -13.13 17.49 -28.71
CA GLU A 40 -12.81 18.85 -29.17
C GLU A 40 -11.35 19.23 -28.88
N GLU A 41 -10.77 18.71 -27.79
CA GLU A 41 -9.34 18.84 -27.50
C GLU A 41 -8.48 18.13 -28.56
N ASP A 42 -8.81 16.88 -28.91
CA ASP A 42 -8.15 16.12 -29.97
C ASP A 42 -8.22 16.85 -31.34
N ALA A 43 -9.30 17.60 -31.56
CA ALA A 43 -9.50 18.40 -32.76
C ALA A 43 -8.81 19.79 -32.71
N GLY A 44 -8.02 20.08 -31.66
CA GLY A 44 -7.34 21.35 -31.45
C GLY A 44 -8.24 22.52 -31.01
N LYS A 45 -9.54 22.28 -30.78
CA LYS A 45 -10.53 23.30 -30.43
C LYS A 45 -10.62 23.49 -28.91
N ILE A 46 -9.51 23.91 -28.30
CA ILE A 46 -9.36 24.00 -26.84
C ILE A 46 -10.39 24.93 -26.17
N VAL A 47 -10.77 26.04 -26.82
CA VAL A 47 -11.78 26.98 -26.29
C VAL A 47 -13.15 26.28 -26.17
N LYS A 48 -13.55 25.54 -27.20
CA LYS A 48 -14.81 24.80 -27.21
C LYS A 48 -14.79 23.63 -26.21
N ALA A 49 -13.65 22.94 -26.09
CA ALA A 49 -13.45 21.91 -25.08
C ALA A 49 -13.64 22.46 -23.64
N ARG A 50 -13.09 23.66 -23.36
CA ARG A 50 -13.26 24.38 -22.09
C ARG A 50 -14.72 24.77 -21.83
N GLU A 51 -15.42 25.26 -22.83
CA GLU A 51 -16.85 25.62 -22.66
C GLU A 51 -17.71 24.39 -22.37
N LEU A 52 -17.48 23.28 -23.09
CA LEU A 52 -18.22 22.04 -22.89
C LEU A 52 -17.98 21.44 -21.49
N ILE A 53 -16.73 21.39 -21.03
CA ILE A 53 -16.44 20.82 -19.71
C ILE A 53 -16.96 21.72 -18.58
N ARG A 54 -16.98 23.06 -18.77
CA ARG A 54 -17.60 23.98 -17.82
C ARG A 54 -19.08 23.69 -17.64
N LYS A 55 -19.82 23.50 -18.74
CA LYS A 55 -21.23 23.07 -18.69
C LYS A 55 -21.36 21.69 -18.03
N GLY A 56 -20.43 20.78 -18.33
CA GLY A 56 -20.35 19.49 -17.65
C GLY A 56 -20.23 19.60 -16.13
N CYS A 57 -19.42 20.53 -15.60
CA CYS A 57 -19.31 20.78 -14.16
C CYS A 57 -20.62 21.29 -13.54
N GLU A 58 -21.41 22.07 -14.27
CA GLU A 58 -22.70 22.61 -13.82
C GLU A 58 -23.79 21.52 -13.81
N GLU A 59 -23.80 20.66 -14.82
CA GLU A 59 -24.78 19.58 -14.98
C GLU A 59 -24.45 18.33 -14.13
N CYS A 60 -23.16 18.08 -13.88
CA CYS A 60 -22.66 16.93 -13.11
C CYS A 60 -21.78 17.39 -11.93
N PRO A 61 -22.29 18.19 -10.97
CA PRO A 61 -21.48 18.76 -9.90
C PRO A 61 -20.96 17.72 -8.91
N THR A 62 -21.59 16.55 -8.84
CA THR A 62 -21.27 15.46 -7.90
C THR A 62 -20.20 14.49 -8.44
N ASN A 63 -19.74 14.66 -9.68
CA ASN A 63 -18.73 13.78 -10.26
C ASN A 63 -17.34 14.42 -10.25
N GLU A 64 -16.39 13.78 -9.56
CA GLU A 64 -15.01 14.28 -9.43
C GLU A 64 -14.22 14.30 -10.75
N ASP A 65 -14.43 13.34 -11.66
CA ASP A 65 -13.68 13.25 -12.92
C ASP A 65 -13.95 14.43 -13.86
N VAL A 66 -15.18 14.96 -13.84
CA VAL A 66 -15.56 16.14 -14.63
C VAL A 66 -14.77 17.36 -14.14
N TRP A 67 -14.68 17.56 -12.82
CA TRP A 67 -13.91 18.65 -12.23
C TRP A 67 -12.41 18.51 -12.49
N ILE A 68 -11.86 17.30 -12.38
CA ILE A 68 -10.44 17.02 -12.67
C ILE A 68 -10.15 17.28 -14.16
N LYS A 69 -11.04 16.85 -15.06
CA LYS A 69 -10.88 17.11 -16.50
C LYS A 69 -10.98 18.60 -16.80
N ALA A 70 -11.90 19.33 -16.16
CA ALA A 70 -12.03 20.78 -16.31
C ALA A 70 -10.74 21.49 -15.87
N CYS A 71 -10.20 21.09 -14.72
CA CYS A 71 -8.94 21.60 -14.19
C CYS A 71 -7.76 21.39 -15.14
N ARG A 72 -7.72 20.27 -15.88
CA ARG A 72 -6.65 19.97 -16.85
C ARG A 72 -6.72 20.84 -18.12
N LEU A 73 -7.93 21.25 -18.50
CA LEU A 73 -8.17 21.96 -19.77
C LEU A 73 -7.96 23.48 -19.67
N VAL A 74 -7.92 24.01 -18.46
CA VAL A 74 -7.73 25.45 -18.21
C VAL A 74 -6.26 25.80 -17.97
N ASN A 75 -5.95 27.09 -18.07
CA ASN A 75 -4.61 27.59 -17.77
C ASN A 75 -4.30 27.42 -16.26
N PRO A 76 -3.03 27.32 -15.87
CA PRO A 76 -2.64 27.15 -14.46
C PRO A 76 -3.26 28.19 -13.50
N ASP A 77 -3.38 29.44 -13.94
CA ASP A 77 -3.96 30.53 -13.16
C ASP A 77 -5.45 30.31 -12.86
N GLU A 78 -6.19 29.75 -13.82
CA GLU A 78 -7.62 29.46 -13.70
C GLU A 78 -7.88 28.11 -13.02
N ALA A 79 -6.94 27.17 -13.12
CA ALA A 79 -7.04 25.82 -12.59
C ALA A 79 -7.34 25.80 -11.08
N LYS A 80 -6.73 26.73 -10.32
CA LYS A 80 -6.99 26.91 -8.90
C LYS A 80 -8.44 27.27 -8.60
N GLY A 81 -9.03 28.16 -9.41
CA GLY A 81 -10.44 28.54 -9.28
C GLY A 81 -11.39 27.38 -9.60
N VAL A 82 -11.07 26.59 -10.64
CA VAL A 82 -11.87 25.42 -11.02
C VAL A 82 -11.83 24.35 -9.94
N ILE A 83 -10.64 24.00 -9.44
CA ILE A 83 -10.52 22.96 -8.41
C ILE A 83 -11.12 23.41 -7.08
N ALA A 84 -11.02 24.70 -6.73
CA ALA A 84 -11.64 25.26 -5.54
C ALA A 84 -13.18 25.13 -5.57
N ARG A 85 -13.80 25.34 -6.74
CA ARG A 85 -15.24 25.05 -6.92
C ARG A 85 -15.53 23.55 -6.82
N GLY A 86 -14.66 22.71 -7.38
CA GLY A 86 -14.78 21.26 -7.30
C GLY A 86 -14.77 20.74 -5.86
N VAL A 87 -13.78 21.13 -5.04
CA VAL A 87 -13.72 20.72 -3.62
C VAL A 87 -14.86 21.30 -2.79
N LYS A 88 -15.41 22.45 -3.18
CA LYS A 88 -16.62 23.00 -2.52
C LYS A 88 -17.87 22.20 -2.89
N ALA A 89 -17.97 21.70 -4.13
CA ALA A 89 -19.08 20.88 -4.59
C ALA A 89 -19.02 19.45 -4.04
N ILE A 90 -17.82 18.88 -3.92
CA ILE A 90 -17.58 17.52 -3.44
C ILE A 90 -16.47 17.55 -2.36
N PRO A 91 -16.80 17.99 -1.14
CA PRO A 91 -15.82 18.09 -0.05
C PRO A 91 -15.26 16.73 0.38
N ASP A 92 -15.97 15.64 0.09
CA ASP A 92 -15.58 14.28 0.49
C ASP A 92 -14.72 13.57 -0.58
N SER A 93 -14.33 14.27 -1.66
CA SER A 93 -13.45 13.70 -2.69
C SER A 93 -11.98 13.87 -2.35
N VAL A 94 -11.35 12.76 -1.96
CA VAL A 94 -9.89 12.68 -1.76
C VAL A 94 -9.13 13.07 -3.03
N GLN A 95 -9.62 12.68 -4.21
CA GLN A 95 -8.95 12.98 -5.48
C GLN A 95 -8.87 14.49 -5.73
N LEU A 96 -9.97 15.21 -5.49
CA LEU A 96 -10.01 16.66 -5.70
C LEU A 96 -9.07 17.40 -4.75
N TRP A 97 -9.01 17.00 -3.47
CA TRP A 97 -8.06 17.57 -2.51
C TRP A 97 -6.60 17.32 -2.90
N ILE A 98 -6.27 16.11 -3.39
CA ILE A 98 -4.94 15.80 -3.89
C ILE A 98 -4.60 16.64 -5.14
N GLN A 99 -5.53 16.78 -6.08
CA GLN A 99 -5.31 17.64 -7.26
C GLN A 99 -5.16 19.11 -6.85
N ALA A 100 -5.96 19.60 -5.91
CA ALA A 100 -5.86 20.96 -5.39
C ALA A 100 -4.47 21.21 -4.77
N ALA A 101 -3.97 20.27 -3.96
CA ALA A 101 -2.62 20.36 -3.40
C ALA A 101 -1.54 20.34 -4.48
N ARG A 102 -1.70 19.58 -5.57
CA ARG A 102 -0.73 19.55 -6.67
C ARG A 102 -0.62 20.88 -7.43
N LEU A 103 -1.69 21.66 -7.48
CA LEU A 103 -1.70 22.99 -8.11
C LEU A 103 -1.02 24.06 -7.25
N GLU A 104 -0.74 23.79 -5.98
CA GLU A 104 -0.07 24.74 -5.11
C GLU A 104 1.45 24.70 -5.23
N HIS A 105 2.05 25.88 -5.10
CA HIS A 105 3.50 26.04 -5.07
C HIS A 105 3.99 26.18 -3.63
N GLY A 106 5.08 25.46 -3.31
CA GLY A 106 5.67 25.42 -1.98
C GLY A 106 4.97 24.44 -1.03
N ALA A 107 5.75 23.73 -0.21
CA ALA A 107 5.26 22.70 0.70
C ALA A 107 4.21 23.24 1.68
N ALA A 108 4.39 24.47 2.21
CA ALA A 108 3.46 25.08 3.15
C ALA A 108 2.03 25.22 2.60
N ASN A 109 1.88 25.66 1.34
CA ASN A 109 0.57 25.80 0.70
C ASN A 109 -0.07 24.44 0.41
N LYS A 110 0.72 23.47 -0.06
CA LYS A 110 0.27 22.10 -0.27
C LYS A 110 -0.26 21.48 1.03
N SER A 111 0.51 21.60 2.11
CA SER A 111 0.14 21.09 3.42
C SER A 111 -1.11 21.77 3.99
N ARG A 112 -1.30 23.07 3.74
CA ARG A 112 -2.54 23.78 4.11
C ARG A 112 -3.77 23.19 3.40
N VAL A 113 -3.69 22.98 2.09
CA VAL A 113 -4.80 22.39 1.32
C VAL A 113 -5.11 20.96 1.78
N LEU A 114 -4.08 20.14 2.02
CA LEU A 114 -4.27 18.77 2.51
C LEU A 114 -4.88 18.75 3.92
N ARG A 115 -4.48 19.65 4.81
CA ARG A 115 -5.10 19.79 6.14
C ARG A 115 -6.58 20.15 6.05
N MET A 116 -6.95 21.09 5.17
CA MET A 116 -8.37 21.40 4.90
C MET A 116 -9.14 20.18 4.37
N GLY A 117 -8.50 19.35 3.55
CA GLY A 117 -9.10 18.08 3.11
C GLY A 117 -9.28 17.08 4.25
N LEU A 118 -8.32 16.97 5.16
CA LEU A 118 -8.39 16.10 6.33
C LEU A 118 -9.41 16.57 7.38
N GLU A 119 -9.75 17.87 7.43
CA GLU A 119 -10.88 18.35 8.23
C GLU A 119 -12.22 17.80 7.73
N LYS A 120 -12.31 17.46 6.44
CA LYS A 120 -13.51 16.85 5.83
C LYS A 120 -13.44 15.32 5.84
N ILE A 121 -12.27 14.76 5.55
CA ILE A 121 -12.05 13.32 5.36
C ILE A 121 -10.90 12.84 6.27
N PRO A 122 -11.13 12.77 7.60
CA PRO A 122 -10.06 12.51 8.57
C PRO A 122 -9.49 11.10 8.46
N ASP A 123 -10.25 10.13 7.95
CA ASP A 123 -9.86 8.72 7.78
C ASP A 123 -9.18 8.41 6.43
N SER A 124 -8.86 9.45 5.64
CA SER A 124 -8.19 9.28 4.35
C SER A 124 -6.69 9.04 4.51
N VAL A 125 -6.29 7.78 4.47
CA VAL A 125 -4.88 7.36 4.46
C VAL A 125 -4.10 8.06 3.34
N ARG A 126 -4.70 8.25 2.17
CA ARG A 126 -4.02 8.87 1.03
C ARG A 126 -3.73 10.35 1.27
N LEU A 127 -4.62 11.09 1.93
CA LEU A 127 -4.36 12.47 2.32
C LEU A 127 -3.29 12.52 3.41
N TRP A 128 -3.34 11.63 4.40
CA TRP A 128 -2.31 11.53 5.43
C TRP A 128 -0.92 11.26 4.86
N LYS A 129 -0.79 10.26 3.97
CA LYS A 129 0.49 9.96 3.29
C LYS A 129 1.03 11.17 2.53
N ALA A 130 0.18 11.80 1.71
CA ALA A 130 0.57 12.99 0.96
C ALA A 130 1.00 14.15 1.88
N LEU A 131 0.39 14.29 3.07
CA LEU A 131 0.74 15.32 4.03
C LEU A 131 2.06 15.01 4.76
N VAL A 132 2.28 13.75 5.13
CA VAL A 132 3.53 13.28 5.76
C VAL A 132 4.72 13.42 4.81
N GLU A 133 4.54 13.15 3.51
CA GLU A 133 5.56 13.36 2.48
C GLU A 133 6.03 14.83 2.35
N LEU A 134 5.22 15.78 2.83
CA LEU A 134 5.51 17.21 2.83
C LEU A 134 6.05 17.73 4.18
N ALA A 135 6.30 16.84 5.14
CA ALA A 135 6.88 17.22 6.43
C ALA A 135 8.26 17.86 6.23
N ALA A 136 8.57 18.90 7.01
CA ALA A 136 9.85 19.60 6.88
C ALA A 136 11.01 18.84 7.52
N ASN A 137 10.72 18.03 8.54
CA ASN A 137 11.67 17.23 9.30
C ASN A 137 10.98 15.99 9.89
N GLU A 138 11.77 15.12 10.54
CA GLU A 138 11.27 13.88 11.14
C GLU A 138 10.28 14.10 12.30
N ASP A 139 10.45 15.17 13.08
CA ASP A 139 9.55 15.48 14.20
C ASP A 139 8.16 15.90 13.71
N ASP A 140 8.10 16.72 12.65
CA ASP A 140 6.85 17.07 11.98
C ASP A 140 6.16 15.83 11.39
N ALA A 141 6.94 14.95 10.73
CA ALA A 141 6.44 13.71 10.17
C ALA A 141 5.85 12.81 11.27
N LYS A 142 6.52 12.73 12.42
CA LYS A 142 6.07 11.97 13.59
C LYS A 142 4.76 12.51 14.16
N LEU A 143 4.64 13.83 14.36
CA LEU A 143 3.40 14.45 14.85
C LEU A 143 2.22 14.17 13.90
N LEU A 144 2.46 14.28 12.60
CA LEU A 144 1.44 13.96 11.59
C LEU A 144 1.06 12.49 11.61
N LEU A 145 2.04 11.58 11.70
CA LEU A 145 1.80 10.14 11.77
C LEU A 145 1.09 9.72 13.05
N GLN A 146 1.38 10.34 14.21
CA GLN A 146 0.65 10.11 15.46
C GLN A 146 -0.84 10.41 15.29
N ARG A 147 -1.18 11.54 14.63
CA ARG A 147 -2.58 11.84 14.33
C ARG A 147 -3.16 10.89 13.28
N ALA A 148 -2.37 10.53 12.27
CA ALA A 148 -2.81 9.63 11.21
C ALA A 148 -3.19 8.23 11.75
N VAL A 149 -2.44 7.66 12.69
CA VAL A 149 -2.77 6.35 13.28
C VAL A 149 -3.99 6.40 14.20
N GLU A 150 -4.32 7.54 14.77
CA GLU A 150 -5.56 7.74 15.52
C GLU A 150 -6.78 7.78 14.61
N CYS A 151 -6.67 8.48 13.48
CA CYS A 151 -7.77 8.59 12.51
C CYS A 151 -7.89 7.37 11.61
N CYS A 152 -6.79 6.67 11.32
CA CYS A 152 -6.72 5.50 10.44
C CYS A 152 -6.12 4.28 11.18
N PRO A 153 -6.75 3.78 12.27
CA PRO A 153 -6.16 2.76 13.12
C PRO A 153 -5.99 1.40 12.43
N LEU A 154 -6.73 1.15 11.34
CA LEU A 154 -6.70 -0.11 10.60
C LEU A 154 -5.68 -0.12 9.46
N HIS A 155 -4.84 0.92 9.31
CA HIS A 155 -3.86 0.97 8.23
C HIS A 155 -2.44 0.69 8.74
N VAL A 156 -1.96 -0.54 8.53
CA VAL A 156 -0.69 -1.05 9.07
C VAL A 156 0.52 -0.18 8.73
N GLU A 157 0.63 0.32 7.49
CA GLU A 157 1.84 1.07 7.08
C GLU A 157 2.03 2.38 7.85
N LEU A 158 0.96 3.01 8.34
CA LEU A 158 1.07 4.24 9.14
C LEU A 158 1.69 3.95 10.50
N TRP A 159 1.29 2.83 11.12
CA TRP A 159 1.88 2.35 12.37
C TRP A 159 3.36 2.00 12.20
N LEU A 160 3.70 1.30 11.12
CA LEU A 160 5.09 0.92 10.83
C LEU A 160 5.96 2.13 10.51
N ALA A 161 5.44 3.11 9.77
CA ALA A 161 6.15 4.35 9.47
C ALA A 161 6.41 5.14 10.76
N LEU A 162 5.41 5.27 11.64
CA LEU A 162 5.58 5.97 12.91
C LEU A 162 6.59 5.25 13.82
N ALA A 163 6.52 3.91 13.91
CA ALA A 163 7.44 3.13 14.73
C ALA A 163 8.92 3.32 14.32
N ARG A 164 9.20 3.51 13.02
CA ARG A 164 10.55 3.77 12.50
C ARG A 164 11.13 5.13 12.90
N LEU A 165 10.27 6.12 13.16
CA LEU A 165 10.69 7.46 13.60
C LEU A 165 10.79 7.57 15.12
N GLU A 166 10.28 6.58 15.86
CA GLU A 166 10.24 6.60 17.32
C GLU A 166 11.49 5.96 17.94
N LYS A 167 11.81 6.41 19.16
CA LYS A 167 12.83 5.76 19.99
C LYS A 167 12.31 4.41 20.47
N TYR A 168 13.23 3.50 20.81
CA TYR A 168 12.93 2.12 21.24
C TYR A 168 11.70 1.96 22.15
N ASP A 169 11.67 2.64 23.31
CA ASP A 169 10.59 2.49 24.27
C ASP A 169 9.22 2.96 23.73
N ALA A 170 9.22 4.04 22.95
CA ALA A 170 8.02 4.58 22.32
C ALA A 170 7.55 3.68 21.17
N ALA A 171 8.47 3.23 20.31
CA ALA A 171 8.19 2.31 19.20
C ALA A 171 7.62 0.98 19.72
N ARG A 172 8.18 0.44 20.81
CA ARG A 172 7.68 -0.80 21.44
C ARG A 172 6.26 -0.65 21.98
N LYS A 173 5.96 0.44 22.70
CA LYS A 173 4.60 0.73 23.18
C LYS A 173 3.62 0.92 22.01
N LEU A 174 4.06 1.63 20.98
CA LEU A 174 3.27 1.90 19.79
C LEU A 174 2.92 0.61 19.03
N LEU A 175 3.90 -0.26 18.79
CA LEU A 175 3.65 -1.54 18.10
C LEU A 175 2.77 -2.48 18.93
N ASN A 176 2.84 -2.44 20.26
CA ASN A 176 1.90 -3.16 21.11
C ASN A 176 0.47 -2.64 20.96
N LYS A 177 0.27 -1.31 20.93
CA LYS A 177 -1.02 -0.69 20.63
C LYS A 177 -1.51 -1.05 19.21
N ALA A 178 -0.60 -1.11 18.24
CA ALA A 178 -0.92 -1.51 16.88
C ALA A 178 -1.44 -2.96 16.83
N ARG A 179 -0.84 -3.89 17.58
CA ARG A 179 -1.29 -5.30 17.66
C ARG A 179 -2.72 -5.44 18.18
N GLU A 180 -3.13 -4.58 19.12
CA GLU A 180 -4.51 -4.58 19.65
C GLU A 180 -5.52 -4.10 18.60
N LYS A 181 -5.12 -3.15 17.74
CA LYS A 181 -5.98 -2.61 16.68
C LYS A 181 -6.00 -3.46 15.42
N LEU A 182 -4.90 -4.17 15.16
CA LEU A 182 -4.65 -4.96 13.95
C LEU A 182 -4.19 -6.38 14.31
N PRO A 183 -5.05 -7.19 14.95
CA PRO A 183 -4.64 -8.50 15.47
C PRO A 183 -4.30 -9.52 14.38
N LYS A 184 -4.79 -9.31 13.15
CA LYS A 184 -4.58 -10.17 11.98
C LYS A 184 -3.34 -9.79 11.14
N GLU A 185 -2.64 -8.72 11.51
CA GLU A 185 -1.52 -8.21 10.71
C GLU A 185 -0.17 -8.77 11.18
N ARG A 186 0.40 -9.69 10.38
CA ARG A 186 1.72 -10.28 10.65
C ARG A 186 2.86 -9.27 10.62
N ALA A 187 2.75 -8.23 9.79
CA ALA A 187 3.79 -7.23 9.61
C ALA A 187 4.13 -6.49 10.92
N ILE A 188 3.18 -6.38 11.85
CA ILE A 188 3.39 -5.75 13.16
C ILE A 188 4.26 -6.62 14.04
N TRP A 189 4.05 -7.95 14.05
CA TRP A 189 4.88 -8.89 14.80
C TRP A 189 6.32 -8.93 14.27
N ILE A 190 6.47 -8.94 12.95
CA ILE A 190 7.78 -8.87 12.30
C ILE A 190 8.46 -7.54 12.64
N ALA A 191 7.73 -6.42 12.66
CA ALA A 191 8.29 -5.13 13.04
C ALA A 191 8.76 -5.09 14.50
N VAL A 192 8.03 -5.72 15.43
CA VAL A 192 8.49 -5.87 16.83
C VAL A 192 9.77 -6.70 16.89
N ALA A 193 9.85 -7.81 16.16
CA ALA A 193 11.04 -8.65 16.09
C ALA A 193 12.26 -7.90 15.54
N LYS A 194 12.08 -7.18 14.42
CA LYS A 194 13.13 -6.33 13.82
C LYS A 194 13.58 -5.21 14.78
N LEU A 195 12.63 -4.61 15.51
CA LEU A 195 12.95 -3.59 16.52
C LEU A 195 13.82 -4.19 17.64
N GLU A 196 13.44 -5.32 18.20
CA GLU A 196 14.20 -5.96 19.28
C GLU A 196 15.59 -6.41 18.82
N GLU A 197 15.71 -6.92 17.59
CA GLU A 197 17.00 -7.24 16.97
C GLU A 197 17.90 -6.01 16.81
N ALA A 198 17.36 -4.90 16.29
CA ALA A 198 18.11 -3.66 16.06
C ALA A 198 18.69 -3.07 17.36
N PHE A 199 18.06 -3.34 18.51
CA PHE A 199 18.51 -2.93 19.84
C PHE A 199 19.28 -4.02 20.60
N GLY A 200 19.64 -5.12 19.93
CA GLY A 200 20.51 -6.18 20.48
C GLY A 200 19.80 -7.26 21.30
N ASN A 201 18.47 -7.23 21.39
CA ASN A 201 17.68 -8.22 22.14
C ASN A 201 17.38 -9.48 21.31
N THR A 202 18.39 -10.05 20.65
CA THR A 202 18.22 -11.16 19.69
C THR A 202 17.56 -12.41 20.28
N PHE A 203 17.73 -12.65 21.58
CA PHE A 203 17.13 -13.78 22.30
C PHE A 203 15.59 -13.71 22.41
N THR A 204 14.99 -12.51 22.30
CA THR A 204 13.52 -12.36 22.36
C THR A 204 12.86 -12.58 21.02
N VAL A 205 13.60 -12.38 19.92
CA VAL A 205 13.12 -12.39 18.52
C VAL A 205 12.37 -13.68 18.19
N GLY A 206 12.97 -14.85 18.51
CA GLY A 206 12.34 -16.15 18.28
C GLY A 206 10.98 -16.28 18.97
N LYS A 207 10.92 -15.92 20.26
CA LYS A 207 9.68 -15.96 21.07
C LYS A 207 8.62 -14.99 20.56
N ILE A 208 9.02 -13.84 20.00
CA ILE A 208 8.10 -12.84 19.45
C ILE A 208 7.42 -13.39 18.19
N ILE A 209 8.20 -13.98 17.28
CA ILE A 209 7.68 -14.57 16.04
C ILE A 209 6.77 -15.76 16.34
N GLU A 210 7.20 -16.68 17.21
CA GLU A 210 6.40 -17.83 17.66
C GLU A 210 5.05 -17.39 18.23
N ARG A 211 5.05 -16.44 19.18
CA ARG A 211 3.82 -15.86 19.74
C ARG A 211 2.98 -15.15 18.69
N GLY A 212 3.61 -14.53 17.71
CA GLY A 212 2.94 -13.84 16.61
C GLY A 212 2.17 -14.81 15.73
N ILE A 213 2.80 -15.90 15.31
CA ILE A 213 2.16 -16.97 14.54
C ILE A 213 0.99 -17.57 15.31
N GLY A 214 1.21 -17.92 16.59
CA GLY A 214 0.13 -18.47 17.43
C GLY A 214 -1.02 -17.48 17.67
N ALA A 215 -0.75 -16.17 17.71
CA ALA A 215 -1.80 -15.16 17.80
C ALA A 215 -2.60 -15.05 16.50
N LEU A 216 -1.92 -15.04 15.35
CA LEU A 216 -2.56 -14.99 14.03
C LEU A 216 -3.45 -16.21 13.77
N GLN A 217 -2.97 -17.40 14.15
CA GLN A 217 -3.76 -18.64 14.07
C GLN A 217 -5.03 -18.57 14.93
N ARG A 218 -4.95 -18.03 16.15
CA ARG A 218 -6.14 -17.84 17.02
C ARG A 218 -7.16 -16.88 16.42
N GLU A 219 -6.71 -15.90 15.65
CA GLU A 219 -7.57 -14.96 14.90
C GLU A 219 -8.08 -15.54 13.57
N GLY A 220 -7.75 -16.79 13.26
CA GLY A 220 -8.18 -17.50 12.06
C GLY A 220 -7.39 -17.14 10.80
N VAL A 221 -6.18 -16.60 10.93
CA VAL A 221 -5.31 -16.31 9.79
C VAL A 221 -4.57 -17.58 9.40
N GLU A 222 -4.70 -17.97 8.14
CA GLU A 222 -3.94 -19.08 7.56
C GLU A 222 -2.46 -18.70 7.43
N ILE A 223 -1.59 -19.60 7.90
CA ILE A 223 -0.15 -19.39 7.89
C ILE A 223 0.43 -19.97 6.62
N ASP A 224 0.51 -19.13 5.58
CA ASP A 224 1.11 -19.50 4.30
C ASP A 224 2.65 -19.46 4.35
N ARG A 225 3.27 -20.64 4.20
CA ARG A 225 4.72 -20.83 4.20
C ARG A 225 5.44 -19.92 3.19
N GLU A 226 4.92 -19.78 1.97
CA GLU A 226 5.58 -18.98 0.93
C GLU A 226 5.55 -17.48 1.27
N ALA A 227 4.41 -16.99 1.76
CA ALA A 227 4.30 -15.60 2.16
C ALA A 227 5.22 -15.28 3.35
N TRP A 228 5.33 -16.15 4.35
CA TRP A 228 6.27 -15.94 5.46
C TRP A 228 7.73 -16.04 5.02
N MET A 229 8.06 -16.88 4.04
CA MET A 229 9.40 -16.92 3.46
C MET A 229 9.76 -15.60 2.76
N LYS A 230 8.82 -14.98 2.04
CA LYS A 230 9.03 -13.64 1.47
C LYS A 230 9.26 -12.58 2.55
N GLU A 231 8.58 -12.67 3.69
CA GLU A 231 8.83 -11.78 4.83
C GLU A 231 10.23 -11.99 5.45
N ALA A 232 10.73 -13.24 5.46
CA ALA A 232 12.09 -13.56 5.90
C ALA A 232 13.14 -12.95 4.96
N GLU A 233 12.98 -13.09 3.65
CA GLU A 233 13.85 -12.44 2.65
C GLU A 233 13.83 -10.91 2.81
N ALA A 234 12.64 -10.32 3.01
CA ALA A 234 12.51 -8.90 3.28
C ALA A 234 13.12 -8.48 4.64
N ALA A 235 13.26 -9.39 5.60
CA ALA A 235 13.98 -9.15 6.85
C ALA A 235 15.49 -9.20 6.63
N GLU A 236 15.99 -10.15 5.85
CA GLU A 236 17.39 -10.22 5.44
C GLU A 236 17.82 -8.95 4.69
N TRP A 237 17.07 -8.51 3.68
CA TRP A 237 17.39 -7.30 2.93
C TRP A 237 17.36 -6.03 3.79
N ALA A 238 16.63 -6.04 4.90
CA ALA A 238 16.63 -4.96 5.89
C ALA A 238 17.78 -5.08 6.92
N GLY A 239 18.65 -6.10 6.81
CA GLY A 239 19.73 -6.37 7.76
C GLY A 239 19.30 -7.07 9.05
N SER A 240 18.04 -7.54 9.13
CA SER A 240 17.47 -8.21 10.29
C SER A 240 17.56 -9.74 10.16
N VAL A 241 18.78 -10.27 10.25
CA VAL A 241 19.11 -11.68 10.03
C VAL A 241 18.51 -12.60 11.11
N TRP A 242 18.49 -12.18 12.37
CA TRP A 242 17.90 -12.98 13.46
C TRP A 242 16.39 -13.10 13.29
N THR A 243 15.73 -12.02 12.86
CA THR A 243 14.30 -12.03 12.54
C THR A 243 14.03 -12.95 11.36
N CYS A 244 14.84 -12.90 10.30
CA CYS A 244 14.77 -13.82 9.18
C CYS A 244 14.88 -15.29 9.65
N ASN A 245 15.89 -15.62 10.45
CA ASN A 245 16.08 -16.97 10.98
C ASN A 245 14.91 -17.45 11.84
N ALA A 246 14.37 -16.57 12.70
CA ALA A 246 13.21 -16.85 13.53
C ALA A 246 11.95 -17.11 12.69
N ILE A 247 11.73 -16.36 11.61
CA ILE A 247 10.61 -16.60 10.69
C ILE A 247 10.74 -17.98 10.05
N ILE A 248 11.90 -18.31 9.48
CA ILE A 248 12.12 -19.58 8.80
C ILE A 248 11.93 -20.76 9.76
N SER A 249 12.58 -20.75 10.93
CA SER A 249 12.49 -21.84 11.90
C SER A 249 11.06 -22.14 12.38
N ASN A 250 10.19 -21.13 12.43
CA ASN A 250 8.79 -21.31 12.85
C ASN A 250 7.83 -21.65 11.69
N THR A 251 8.20 -21.44 10.43
CA THR A 251 7.25 -21.51 9.30
C THR A 251 7.60 -22.53 8.22
N ILE A 252 8.87 -22.91 8.08
CA ILE A 252 9.34 -23.77 6.98
C ILE A 252 8.75 -25.19 7.01
N GLY A 253 8.34 -25.67 8.18
CA GLY A 253 7.69 -26.98 8.33
C GLY A 253 6.18 -26.98 8.07
N ILE A 254 5.56 -25.82 7.88
CA ILE A 254 4.10 -25.72 7.73
C ILE A 254 3.70 -26.17 6.32
N GLY A 255 2.76 -27.12 6.25
CA GLY A 255 2.25 -27.63 4.98
C GLY A 255 3.26 -28.47 4.18
N VAL A 256 4.33 -28.94 4.82
CA VAL A 256 5.31 -29.87 4.22
C VAL A 256 5.03 -31.27 4.73
N GLU A 257 5.01 -32.23 3.82
CA GLU A 257 4.77 -33.64 4.13
C GLU A 257 5.76 -34.16 5.19
N GLU A 258 5.30 -35.14 5.98
CA GLU A 258 6.09 -35.67 7.10
C GLU A 258 7.16 -36.67 6.66
N GLU A 259 7.03 -37.19 5.44
CA GLU A 259 8.00 -38.07 4.82
C GLU A 259 9.35 -37.35 4.68
N GLU A 260 10.41 -38.02 5.14
CA GLU A 260 11.72 -37.40 5.33
C GLU A 260 12.34 -36.94 4.00
N GLU A 261 12.16 -37.73 2.95
CA GLU A 261 12.69 -37.46 1.61
C GLU A 261 11.99 -36.24 0.98
N ASP A 262 10.66 -36.18 1.01
CA ASP A 262 9.88 -35.08 0.44
C ASP A 262 10.10 -33.77 1.19
N ARG A 263 10.17 -33.84 2.53
CA ARG A 263 10.51 -32.69 3.37
C ARG A 263 11.88 -32.13 3.05
N LYS A 264 12.87 -33.01 2.92
CA LYS A 264 14.24 -32.60 2.58
C LYS A 264 14.31 -32.01 1.18
N ALA A 265 13.68 -32.65 0.20
CA ALA A 265 13.64 -32.17 -1.18
C ALA A 265 13.02 -30.77 -1.26
N THR A 266 11.88 -30.56 -0.58
CA THR A 266 11.17 -29.28 -0.53
C THR A 266 12.05 -28.18 0.06
N TRP A 267 12.63 -28.40 1.24
CA TRP A 267 13.47 -27.39 1.90
C TRP A 267 14.75 -27.06 1.11
N LEU A 268 15.35 -28.05 0.44
CA LEU A 268 16.50 -27.81 -0.43
C LEU A 268 16.13 -26.97 -1.66
N ALA A 269 14.97 -27.24 -2.28
CA ALA A 269 14.47 -26.45 -3.39
C ALA A 269 14.20 -24.99 -2.97
N ASP A 270 13.54 -24.80 -1.83
CA ASP A 270 13.28 -23.46 -1.27
C ASP A 270 14.56 -22.68 -1.03
N ALA A 271 15.58 -23.33 -0.44
CA ALA A 271 16.86 -22.70 -0.14
C ALA A 271 17.61 -22.28 -1.42
N GLU A 272 17.60 -23.12 -2.46
CA GLU A 272 18.20 -22.77 -3.74
C GLU A 272 17.44 -21.65 -4.45
N ASP A 273 16.11 -21.59 -4.32
CA ASP A 273 15.33 -20.49 -4.89
C ASP A 273 15.58 -19.16 -4.15
N CYS A 274 15.69 -19.18 -2.81
CA CYS A 274 16.13 -18.00 -2.03
C CYS A 274 17.52 -17.52 -2.49
N LYS A 275 18.46 -18.45 -2.72
CA LYS A 275 19.81 -18.14 -3.21
C LYS A 275 19.80 -17.56 -4.62
N LYS A 276 18.97 -18.07 -5.54
CA LYS A 276 18.80 -17.48 -6.88
C LYS A 276 18.25 -16.05 -6.81
N ARG A 277 17.41 -15.75 -5.82
CA ARG A 277 16.89 -14.40 -5.54
C ARG A 277 17.90 -13.49 -4.82
N GLY A 278 19.05 -14.02 -4.38
CA GLY A 278 20.08 -13.26 -3.68
C GLY A 278 19.90 -13.18 -2.16
N SER A 279 18.96 -13.94 -1.59
CA SER A 279 18.66 -14.01 -0.15
C SER A 279 19.46 -15.16 0.49
N ILE A 280 20.73 -14.89 0.79
CA ILE A 280 21.72 -15.88 1.21
C ILE A 280 21.52 -16.30 2.66
N GLU A 281 21.22 -15.36 3.56
CA GLU A 281 21.00 -15.67 4.98
C GLU A 281 19.67 -16.41 5.19
N THR A 282 18.66 -16.13 4.37
CA THR A 282 17.40 -16.89 4.32
C THR A 282 17.68 -18.33 3.90
N ALA A 283 18.45 -18.53 2.82
CA ALA A 283 18.87 -19.86 2.40
C ALA A 283 19.67 -20.58 3.49
N ARG A 284 20.62 -19.89 4.15
CA ARG A 284 21.40 -20.43 5.27
C ARG A 284 20.51 -20.82 6.44
N ALA A 285 19.48 -20.04 6.77
CA ALA A 285 18.52 -20.37 7.81
C ALA A 285 17.75 -21.65 7.49
N ILE A 286 17.31 -21.82 6.23
CA ILE A 286 16.63 -23.04 5.77
C ILE A 286 17.59 -24.24 5.87
N TYR A 287 18.81 -24.13 5.36
CA TYR A 287 19.83 -25.18 5.47
C TYR A 287 20.17 -25.53 6.93
N GLY A 288 20.28 -24.51 7.78
CA GLY A 288 20.54 -24.68 9.21
C GLY A 288 19.42 -25.45 9.90
N TRP A 289 18.17 -25.08 9.62
CA TRP A 289 16.99 -25.76 10.15
C TRP A 289 16.89 -27.21 9.65
N ALA A 290 17.04 -27.44 8.35
CA ALA A 290 17.04 -28.76 7.75
C ALA A 290 18.09 -29.66 8.42
N ASN A 291 19.32 -29.17 8.59
CA ASN A 291 20.38 -29.91 9.25
C ASN A 291 20.07 -30.24 10.71
N ALA A 292 19.47 -29.31 11.46
CA ALA A 292 19.09 -29.55 12.85
C ALA A 292 18.06 -30.68 12.97
N VAL A 293 17.07 -30.71 12.08
CA VAL A 293 16.00 -31.73 12.07
C VAL A 293 16.52 -33.11 11.65
N PHE A 294 17.35 -33.20 10.60
CA PHE A 294 17.82 -34.51 10.12
C PHE A 294 18.99 -35.08 10.95
N LYS A 295 19.78 -34.24 11.62
CA LYS A 295 20.82 -34.72 12.54
C LYS A 295 20.24 -35.28 13.84
N SER A 296 19.19 -34.67 14.38
CA SER A 296 18.55 -35.14 15.61
C SER A 296 17.87 -36.50 15.43
N LYS A 297 17.25 -36.74 14.27
CA LYS A 297 16.68 -38.06 13.92
C LYS A 297 17.73 -39.16 13.85
N LYS A 298 18.84 -38.93 13.13
CA LYS A 298 19.93 -39.94 13.06
C LYS A 298 20.49 -40.31 14.43
N SER A 299 20.57 -39.38 15.38
CA SER A 299 21.00 -39.72 16.74
C SER A 299 19.96 -40.48 17.55
N ALA A 300 18.67 -40.32 17.25
CA ALA A 300 17.60 -41.09 17.89
C ALA A 300 17.56 -42.54 17.36
N ASP A 301 17.70 -42.72 16.05
CA ASP A 301 17.66 -44.05 15.40
C ASP A 301 18.89 -44.93 15.73
N HIS A 302 19.99 -44.35 16.26
CA HIS A 302 21.18 -45.09 16.70
C HIS A 302 21.24 -45.31 18.22
N ALA A 303 20.22 -44.84 18.96
CA ALA A 303 20.12 -44.97 20.41
C ALA A 303 19.07 -46.00 20.87
N GLU A 304 18.33 -46.60 19.93
CA GLU A 304 17.51 -47.80 20.11
C GLU A 304 18.28 -49.07 19.68
#